data_AF-A0A6M4JI79-F1
#
_entry.id   AF-A0A6M4JI79-F1
#
_cell.length_a   1.000
_cell.length_b   1.000
_cell.length_c   1.000
_cell.angle_alpha   90.00
_cell.angle_beta   90.00
_cell.angle_gamma   90.00
#
_symmetry.space_group_name_H-M   'P 1'
#
loop_
_entity.id
_entity.type
_entity.pdbx_description
1 polymer ?
#
loop_
_entity_poly.entity_id
_entity_poly.type
_entity_poly.pdbx_seq_one_letter_code
_entity_poly.pdbx_strand_id
1 'polypeptide(L)' 'MDNTNNELQSKKESKKLKLKIILTVIFSIIFLVIIAVSIAYIADFLIYTGTHKDGLLLSVEQRIHGIFYWF' A
#
# COMPACT_ATOMS: atom_id res chain seq x y z
N MET A 1 7.67 44.94 -16.17
CA MET A 1 6.47 44.28 -15.60
C MET A 1 6.74 42.79 -15.34
N ASP A 2 8.02 42.42 -15.19
CA ASP A 2 8.47 41.02 -15.35
C ASP A 2 8.69 40.30 -14.02
N ASN A 3 8.78 41.06 -12.92
CA ASN A 3 9.03 40.51 -11.59
C ASN A 3 7.85 39.65 -11.08
N THR A 4 6.62 40.05 -11.40
CA THR A 4 5.39 39.36 -10.97
C THR A 4 5.22 37.97 -11.61
N ASN A 5 5.71 37.79 -12.84
CA ASN A 5 5.63 36.50 -13.55
C ASN A 5 6.63 35.48 -12.99
N ASN A 6 7.82 35.92 -12.58
CA ASN A 6 8.82 35.06 -11.96
C ASN A 6 8.40 34.57 -10.57
N GLU A 7 7.75 35.42 -9.77
CA GLU A 7 7.21 35.02 -8.47
C GLU A 7 6.06 33.99 -8.59
N LEU A 8 5.19 34.15 -9.59
CA LEU A 8 4.09 33.21 -9.85
C LEU A 8 4.59 31.84 -10.32
N GLN A 9 5.65 31.79 -11.14
CA GLN A 9 6.26 30.53 -11.58
C GLN A 9 6.95 29.80 -10.42
N SER A 10 7.77 30.50 -9.62
CA SER A 10 8.44 29.94 -8.43
C SER A 10 7.44 29.38 -7.40
N LYS A 11 6.31 30.08 -7.19
CA LYS A 11 5.26 29.64 -6.26
C LYS A 11 4.47 28.43 -6.77
N LYS A 12 4.38 28.21 -8.09
CA LYS A 12 3.75 27.01 -8.68
C LYS A 12 4.68 25.80 -8.61
N GLU A 13 5.97 25.97 -8.85
CA GLU A 13 6.94 24.86 -8.75
C GLU A 13 7.08 24.34 -7.32
N SER A 14 7.19 25.23 -6.35
CA SER A 14 7.23 24.85 -4.93
C SER A 14 5.98 24.10 -4.46
N LYS A 15 4.79 24.43 -4.98
CA LYS A 15 3.55 23.68 -4.72
C LYS A 15 3.56 22.27 -5.36
N LYS A 16 4.08 22.14 -6.59
CA LYS A 16 4.22 20.83 -7.26
C LYS A 16 5.18 19.91 -6.50
N LEU A 17 6.28 20.44 -5.98
CA LEU A 17 7.23 19.67 -5.16
C LEU A 17 6.60 19.16 -3.87
N LYS A 18 5.84 20.02 -3.16
CA LYS A 18 5.11 19.61 -1.95
C LYS A 18 4.09 18.50 -2.23
N LEU A 19 3.35 18.58 -3.33
CA LEU A 19 2.40 17.54 -3.72
C LEU A 19 3.09 16.19 -3.99
N LYS A 20 4.23 16.21 -4.70
CA LYS A 20 5.02 15.00 -4.96
C LYS A 20 5.48 14.34 -3.66
N ILE A 21 5.99 15.13 -2.71
CA ILE A 21 6.45 14.62 -1.42
C ILE A 21 5.30 13.95 -0.66
N ILE A 22 4.12 14.59 -0.60
CA ILE A 22 2.95 14.03 0.07
C ILE A 22 2.53 12.71 -0.58
N LEU A 23 2.47 12.65 -1.92
CA LEU A 23 2.13 11.43 -2.64
C LEU A 23 3.12 10.29 -2.38
N THR A 24 4.42 10.59 -2.37
CA THR A 24 5.47 9.62 -2.06
C THR A 24 5.34 9.08 -0.64
N VAL A 25 5.07 9.94 0.35
CA VAL A 25 4.88 9.51 1.74
C VAL A 25 3.67 8.58 1.86
N ILE A 26 2.53 8.96 1.28
CA ILE A 26 1.31 8.13 1.30
C ILE A 26 1.57 6.77 0.64
N PHE A 27 2.19 6.77 -0.55
CA PHE A 27 2.52 5.54 -1.26
C PHE A 27 3.47 4.65 -0.45
N SER A 28 4.48 5.24 0.20
CA SER A 28 5.42 4.51 1.06
C SER A 28 4.73 3.84 2.24
N ILE A 29 3.76 4.50 2.87
CA ILE A 29 3.00 3.92 3.99
C ILE A 29 2.16 2.73 3.50
N ILE A 30 1.41 2.90 2.42
CA ILE A 30 0.59 1.83 1.84
C ILE A 30 1.46 0.64 1.44
N PHE A 31 2.60 0.91 0.79
CA PHE A 31 3.55 -0.11 0.39
C PHE A 31 4.10 -0.90 1.60
N LEU A 32 4.43 -0.20 2.69
CA LEU A 32 4.90 -0.85 3.91
C LEU A 32 3.84 -1.74 4.54
N VAL A 33 2.56 -1.30 4.55
CA VAL A 33 1.43 -2.10 5.05
C VAL A 33 1.25 -3.36 4.21
N ILE A 34 1.31 -3.26 2.88
CA ILE A 34 1.18 -4.42 1.97
C ILE A 34 2.28 -5.45 2.23
N ILE A 35 3.53 -5.00 2.42
CA ILE A 35 4.65 -5.88 2.76
C ILE A 35 4.40 -6.57 4.10
N ALA A 36 3.99 -5.82 5.13
CA ALA A 36 3.71 -6.39 6.45
C ALA A 36 2.61 -7.47 6.40
N VAL A 37 1.51 -7.21 5.68
CA VAL A 37 0.42 -8.18 5.46
C VAL A 37 0.93 -9.40 4.68
N SER A 38 1.76 -9.20 3.66
CA SER A 38 2.32 -10.29 2.85
C SER A 38 3.25 -11.19 3.67
N ILE A 39 4.10 -10.61 4.52
CA ILE A 39 4.97 -11.38 5.43
C ILE A 39 4.13 -12.13 6.45
N ALA A 40 3.12 -11.50 7.04
CA ALA A 40 2.20 -12.17 7.97
C ALA A 40 1.49 -13.35 7.29
N TYR A 41 1.03 -13.18 6.04
CA TYR A 41 0.40 -14.24 5.27
C TYR A 41 1.35 -15.40 4.98
N ILE A 42 2.59 -15.12 4.56
CA ILE A 42 3.58 -16.15 4.30
C ILE A 42 3.98 -16.86 5.60
N ALA A 43 4.13 -16.13 6.70
CA ALA A 43 4.47 -16.70 8.00
C ALA A 43 3.35 -17.61 8.52
N ASP A 44 2.09 -17.19 8.40
CA ASP A 44 0.93 -17.99 8.76
C ASP A 44 0.85 -19.26 7.90
N PHE A 45 1.06 -19.13 6.58
CA PHE A 45 1.15 -20.26 5.67
C PHE A 45 2.25 -21.24 6.08
N LEU A 46 3.46 -20.75 6.41
CA LEU A 46 4.61 -21.59 6.77
C LEU A 46 4.41 -22.33 8.12
N ILE A 47 3.71 -21.70 9.07
CA ILE A 47 3.40 -22.31 10.37
C ILE A 47 2.38 -23.44 10.22
N TYR A 48 1.38 -23.26 9.35
CA TYR A 48 0.29 -24.22 9.19
C TYR A 48 0.47 -25.18 8.01
N THR A 49 1.53 -25.03 7.19
CA THR A 49 1.89 -25.99 6.15
C THR A 49 2.11 -27.38 6.74
N GLY A 50 1.24 -28.32 6.37
CA GLY A 50 1.30 -29.73 6.82
C GLY A 50 0.31 -30.08 7.93
N THR A 51 -0.45 -29.13 8.46
CA THR A 51 -1.59 -29.43 9.33
C THR A 51 -2.88 -29.43 8.50
N HIS A 52 -3.73 -30.45 8.61
CA HIS A 52 -5.11 -30.43 8.07
C HIS A 52 -6.04 -29.44 8.80
N LYS A 53 -5.46 -28.53 9.58
CA LYS A 53 -6.13 -27.40 10.20
C LYS A 53 -5.82 -26.22 9.29
N ASP A 54 -6.78 -25.88 8.44
CA ASP A 54 -6.65 -24.75 7.53
C ASP A 54 -6.20 -23.50 8.29
N GLY A 55 -4.95 -23.08 8.01
CA GLY A 55 -4.26 -21.98 8.69
C GLY A 55 -5.09 -20.70 8.67
N LEU A 56 -5.16 -20.10 9.86
CA LEU A 56 -6.10 -19.08 10.30
C LEU A 56 -5.72 -17.68 9.82
N LEU A 57 -6.21 -17.28 8.64
CA LEU A 57 -6.43 -15.87 8.25
C LEU A 57 -7.49 -15.73 7.14
N LEU A 58 -7.52 -16.69 6.21
CA LEU A 58 -8.52 -16.81 5.16
C LEU A 58 -9.04 -18.25 5.14
N SER A 59 -10.36 -18.43 5.03
CA SER A 59 -10.95 -19.76 4.84
C SER A 59 -10.45 -20.42 3.54
N VAL A 60 -10.63 -21.74 3.41
CA VAL A 60 -10.31 -22.48 2.16
C VAL A 60 -10.92 -21.77 0.94
N GLU A 61 -12.18 -21.34 1.07
CA GLU A 61 -12.92 -20.62 0.04
C GLU A 61 -12.27 -19.28 -0.31
N GLN A 62 -11.79 -18.54 0.70
CA GLN A 62 -11.12 -17.25 0.48
C GLN A 62 -9.71 -17.38 -0.13
N ARG A 63 -9.06 -18.57 -0.03
CA ARG A 63 -7.81 -18.85 -0.75
C ARG A 63 -8.05 -19.18 -2.22
N ILE A 64 -9.15 -19.87 -2.53
CA ILE A 64 -9.51 -20.25 -3.90
C ILE A 64 -10.10 -19.05 -4.65
N HIS A 65 -10.95 -18.28 -3.98
CA HIS A 65 -11.73 -17.22 -4.61
C HIS A 65 -11.24 -15.80 -4.30
N GLY A 66 -10.31 -15.63 -3.34
CA GLY A 66 -9.74 -14.35 -2.94
C GLY A 66 -10.48 -13.66 -1.79
N ILE A 67 -9.82 -12.66 -1.20
CA ILE A 67 -10.25 -11.96 0.04
C ILE A 67 -11.55 -11.17 -0.15
N PHE A 68 -11.87 -10.79 -1.40
CA PHE A 68 -13.09 -10.06 -1.75
C PHE A 68 -14.25 -10.97 -2.16
N TYR A 69 -14.08 -12.29 -2.07
CA TYR A 69 -15.16 -13.21 -2.37
C TYR A 69 -16.12 -13.30 -1.19
N TRP A 70 -17.32 -12.74 -1.37
CA TRP A 70 -18.42 -12.80 -0.42
C TRP A 70 -19.59 -13.51 -1.08
N PHE A 71 -19.60 -14.84 -0.99
CA PHE A 71 -20.75 -15.73 -0.75
C PHE A 71 -20.37 -17.18 -1.10
#